data_AF-A0A076FWF9-F1
#
_entry.id   AF-A0A076FWF9-F1
#
_cell.length_a   1.000
_cell.length_b   1.000
_cell.length_c   1.000
_cell.angle_alpha   90.00
_cell.angle_beta   90.00
_cell.angle_gamma   90.00
#
_symmetry.space_group_name_H-M   'P 1'
#
loop_
_entity.id
_entity.type
_entity.pdbx_description
1 polymer ?
#
loop_
_entity_poly.entity_id
_entity_poly.type
_entity_poly.pdbx_seq_one_letter_code
_entity_poly.pdbx_strand_id
1 'polypeptide(L)'
;FMMKSVAEKHGFRATFMPKPFKGLTGSGCHAHISVWSLDGKTNAFADNGKELGLSDRGRTFLGGIMKHASALAAICNPTVNSYKRINAPRTTSGATWAPNTVTWTGNNRT
;
A
#
# COMPACT_ATOMS: atom_id res chain seq x y z
N PHE A 1 -17.52 2.85 5.25
CA PHE A 1 -18.90 3.20 5.64
C PHE A 1 -18.91 4.42 6.56
N MET A 2 -18.44 4.29 7.81
CA MET A 2 -18.45 5.37 8.82
C MET A 2 -18.03 6.75 8.31
N MET A 3 -16.87 6.88 7.65
CA MET A 3 -16.39 8.17 7.13
C MET A 3 -17.37 8.83 6.15
N LYS A 4 -17.99 8.06 5.26
CA LYS A 4 -18.97 8.60 4.29
C LYS A 4 -20.21 9.12 5.02
N SER A 5 -20.74 8.32 5.94
CA SER A 5 -21.93 8.66 6.73
C SER A 5 -21.72 9.90 7.60
N VAL A 6 -20.56 10.02 8.25
CA VAL A 6 -20.25 11.19 9.08
C VAL A 6 -20.04 12.43 8.22
N ALA A 7 -19.33 12.33 7.09
CA ALA A 7 -19.15 13.45 6.17
C ALA A 7 -20.51 13.98 5.66
N GLU A 8 -21.40 13.09 5.26
CA GLU A 8 -22.74 13.45 4.76
C GLU A 8 -23.61 14.13 5.83
N LYS A 9 -23.55 13.66 7.09
CA LYS A 9 -24.21 14.32 8.22
C LYS A 9 -23.75 15.76 8.45
N HIS A 10 -22.56 16.12 7.98
CA HIS A 10 -21.99 17.47 8.12
C HIS A 10 -22.03 18.25 6.79
N GLY A 11 -22.80 17.81 5.78
CA GLY A 11 -22.92 18.50 4.50
C GLY A 11 -21.72 18.33 3.55
N PHE A 12 -20.86 17.35 3.81
CA PHE A 12 -19.69 17.03 2.97
C PHE A 12 -19.84 15.66 2.29
N ARG A 13 -18.95 15.36 1.34
CA ARG A 13 -18.89 14.05 0.67
C ARG A 13 -17.47 13.47 0.73
N ALA A 14 -17.33 12.27 1.30
CA ALA A 14 -16.07 11.53 1.29
C ALA A 14 -16.01 10.53 0.12
N THR A 15 -14.84 10.41 -0.51
CA THR A 15 -14.56 9.41 -1.54
C THR A 15 -13.23 8.70 -1.25
N PHE A 16 -13.18 7.41 -1.60
CA PHE A 16 -11.97 6.58 -1.57
C PHE A 16 -11.49 6.24 -2.99
N MET A 17 -11.97 7.00 -3.98
CA MET A 17 -11.57 6.84 -5.37
C MET A 17 -10.03 6.97 -5.49
N PRO A 18 -9.34 6.04 -6.18
CA PRO A 18 -7.87 6.05 -6.22
C PRO A 18 -7.26 7.34 -6.75
N LYS A 19 -7.87 7.94 -7.77
CA LYS A 19 -7.44 9.21 -8.37
C LYS A 19 -8.66 10.09 -8.64
N PRO A 20 -9.12 10.89 -7.67
CA PRO A 20 -10.32 11.73 -7.84
C PRO A 20 -10.03 13.02 -8.60
N PHE A 21 -8.79 13.52 -8.54
CA PHE A 21 -8.37 14.76 -9.18
C PHE A 21 -7.09 14.55 -10.00
N LYS A 22 -7.05 15.13 -11.21
CA LYS A 22 -5.82 15.22 -12.01
C LYS A 22 -4.85 16.20 -11.32
N GLY A 23 -3.56 15.92 -11.37
CA GLY A 23 -2.52 16.80 -10.78
C GLY A 23 -2.35 16.70 -9.26
N LEU A 24 -3.31 16.17 -8.50
CA LEU A 24 -3.18 15.95 -7.05
C LEU A 24 -2.80 14.50 -6.71
N THR A 25 -2.25 14.28 -5.52
CA THR A 25 -1.98 12.92 -5.00
C THR A 25 -3.27 12.10 -4.88
N GLY A 26 -3.18 10.79 -5.18
CA GLY A 26 -4.32 9.87 -5.12
C GLY A 26 -4.50 9.21 -3.76
N SER A 27 -5.66 8.58 -3.53
CA SER A 27 -5.93 7.81 -2.32
C SER A 27 -5.18 6.47 -2.34
N GLY A 28 -4.28 6.28 -1.38
CA GLY A 28 -3.64 4.99 -1.11
C GLY A 28 -4.36 4.19 -0.02
N CYS A 29 -4.15 2.88 0.01
CA CYS A 29 -4.56 1.99 1.09
C CYS A 29 -3.40 1.05 1.43
N HIS A 30 -2.31 1.63 1.95
CA HIS A 30 -1.11 0.87 2.30
C HIS A 30 -1.42 -0.08 3.46
N ALA A 31 -0.99 -1.34 3.33
CA ALA A 31 -1.19 -2.37 4.34
C ALA A 31 0.15 -2.72 5.00
N HIS A 32 0.17 -2.70 6.34
CA HIS A 32 1.27 -3.23 7.14
C HIS A 32 0.94 -4.68 7.49
N ILE A 33 1.85 -5.61 7.21
CA ILE A 33 1.60 -7.05 7.30
C ILE A 33 2.64 -7.70 8.22
N SER A 34 2.17 -8.58 9.10
CA SER A 34 2.99 -9.44 9.96
C SER A 34 2.33 -10.81 10.09
N VAL A 35 3.12 -11.88 10.19
CA VAL A 35 2.62 -13.24 10.43
C VAL A 35 3.00 -13.65 11.85
N TRP A 36 2.04 -14.18 12.60
CA TRP A 36 2.22 -14.57 14.00
C TRP A 36 2.01 -16.07 14.16
N SER A 37 2.70 -16.65 15.15
CA SER A 37 2.41 -18.01 15.63
C SER A 37 0.96 -18.11 16.11
N LEU A 38 0.40 -19.32 16.12
CA LEU A 38 -0.99 -19.55 16.51
C LEU A 38 -1.29 -19.15 17.97
N ASP A 39 -0.28 -19.19 18.84
CA ASP A 39 -0.38 -18.73 20.23
C ASP A 39 -0.25 -17.19 20.37
N GLY A 40 0.01 -16.48 19.26
CA GLY A 40 0.17 -15.03 19.21
C GLY A 40 1.46 -14.50 19.84
N LYS A 41 2.39 -15.36 20.26
CA LYS A 41 3.58 -14.93 21.03
C LYS A 41 4.78 -14.59 20.17
N THR A 42 4.87 -15.13 18.96
CA THR A 42 6.05 -14.97 18.10
C THR A 42 5.65 -14.35 16.77
N ASN A 43 6.19 -13.17 16.49
CA ASN A 43 6.12 -12.57 15.16
C ASN A 43 7.16 -13.25 14.26
N ALA A 44 6.69 -14.02 13.27
CA ALA A 44 7.55 -14.75 12.35
C ALA A 44 8.43 -13.84 11.47
N PHE A 45 8.11 -12.55 11.34
CA PHE A 45 8.87 -11.59 10.54
C PHE A 45 9.95 -10.86 11.33
N ALA A 46 9.90 -10.89 12.67
CA ALA A 46 10.83 -10.13 13.50
C ALA A 46 12.15 -10.89 13.73
N ASP A 47 13.27 -10.25 13.42
CA ASP A 47 14.61 -10.73 13.79
C ASP A 47 15.58 -9.55 13.87
N ASN A 48 15.89 -9.10 15.09
CA ASN A 48 16.77 -7.95 15.34
C ASN A 48 18.24 -8.19 14.93
N GLY A 49 18.64 -9.45 14.67
CA GLY A 49 19.98 -9.78 14.18
C GLY A 49 20.13 -9.64 12.66
N LYS A 50 19.03 -9.41 11.94
CA LYS A 50 19.01 -9.30 10.48
C LYS A 50 18.86 -7.85 10.04
N GLU A 51 19.36 -7.57 8.84
CA GLU A 51 19.19 -6.27 8.20
C GLU A 51 17.70 -5.88 8.15
N LEU A 52 17.42 -4.63 8.53
CA LEU A 52 16.08 -4.03 8.67
C LEU A 52 15.16 -4.74 9.69
N GLY A 53 15.70 -5.61 10.56
CA GLY A 53 14.92 -6.34 11.55
C GLY A 53 14.01 -7.43 10.96
N LEU A 54 14.23 -7.78 9.69
CA LEU A 54 13.36 -8.68 8.92
C LEU A 54 13.99 -10.08 8.83
N SER A 55 13.31 -11.06 9.43
CA SER A 55 13.72 -12.46 9.44
C SER A 55 13.77 -13.07 8.02
N ASP A 56 14.46 -14.20 7.88
CA ASP A 56 14.51 -14.93 6.60
C ASP A 56 13.10 -15.38 6.15
N ARG A 57 12.21 -15.74 7.09
CA ARG A 57 10.80 -16.05 6.80
C ARG A 57 10.04 -14.83 6.28
N GLY A 58 10.29 -13.66 6.85
CA GLY A 58 9.74 -12.39 6.37
C GLY A 58 10.25 -12.04 4.96
N ARG A 59 11.54 -12.28 4.70
CA ARG A 59 12.13 -12.12 3.35
C ARG A 59 11.55 -13.10 2.34
N THR A 60 11.29 -14.35 2.71
CA THR A 60 10.59 -15.32 1.85
C THR A 60 9.17 -14.85 1.51
N PHE A 61 8.42 -14.36 2.50
CA PHE A 61 7.08 -13.79 2.27
C PHE A 61 7.14 -12.61 1.29
N LEU A 62 8.05 -11.67 1.51
CA LEU A 62 8.29 -10.55 0.61
C LEU A 62 8.64 -11.01 -0.81
N GLY A 63 9.49 -12.03 -0.96
CA GLY A 63 9.81 -12.64 -2.24
C GLY A 63 8.56 -13.14 -2.98
N GLY A 64 7.59 -13.70 -2.26
CA GLY A 64 6.27 -14.05 -2.80
C GLY A 64 5.49 -12.84 -3.31
N ILE A 65 5.42 -11.75 -2.53
CA ILE A 65 4.79 -10.50 -2.95
C ILE A 65 5.42 -9.97 -4.24
N MET A 66 6.75 -9.94 -4.30
CA MET A 66 7.51 -9.46 -5.45
C MET A 66 7.25 -10.33 -6.70
N LYS A 67 7.27 -11.66 -6.54
CA LYS A 67 6.98 -12.61 -7.63
C LYS A 67 5.57 -12.47 -8.20
N HIS A 68 4.59 -12.12 -7.36
CA HIS A 68 3.18 -12.06 -7.73
C HIS A 68 2.62 -10.64 -7.88
N ALA A 69 3.46 -9.60 -7.78
CA ALA A 69 3.03 -8.20 -7.72
C ALA A 69 2.14 -7.77 -8.90
N SER A 70 2.49 -8.19 -10.13
CA SER A 70 1.69 -7.86 -11.33
C SER A 70 0.27 -8.45 -11.26
N ALA A 71 0.13 -9.68 -10.78
CA ALA A 71 -1.18 -10.32 -10.61
C ALA A 71 -1.95 -9.70 -9.44
N LEU A 72 -1.27 -9.43 -8.31
CA LEU A 72 -1.84 -8.74 -7.16
C LEU A 72 -2.36 -7.34 -7.52
N ALA A 73 -1.76 -6.67 -8.51
CA ALA A 73 -2.24 -5.37 -8.97
C ALA A 73 -3.69 -5.42 -9.46
N ALA A 74 -4.14 -6.51 -10.09
CA ALA A 74 -5.55 -6.63 -10.52
C ALA A 74 -6.52 -6.66 -9.33
N ILE A 75 -6.11 -7.25 -8.21
CA ILE A 75 -6.93 -7.40 -7.00
C ILE A 75 -6.86 -6.11 -6.16
N CYS A 76 -5.66 -5.60 -5.93
CA CYS A 76 -5.42 -4.43 -5.07
C CYS A 76 -5.69 -3.09 -5.78
N ASN A 77 -5.77 -3.07 -7.11
CA ASN A 77 -6.05 -1.88 -7.92
C ASN A 77 -7.24 -2.15 -8.88
N PRO A 78 -8.44 -2.46 -8.36
CA PRO A 78 -9.47 -3.19 -9.11
C PRO A 78 -10.32 -2.32 -10.06
N THR A 79 -9.87 -1.10 -10.40
CA THR A 79 -10.63 -0.20 -11.27
C THR A 79 -9.73 0.41 -12.33
N VAL A 80 -10.31 0.76 -13.49
CA VAL A 80 -9.61 1.55 -14.52
C VAL A 80 -9.01 2.83 -13.95
N ASN A 81 -9.66 3.43 -12.95
CA ASN A 81 -9.15 4.65 -12.30
C ASN A 81 -7.90 4.40 -11.44
N SER A 82 -7.70 3.20 -10.91
CA SER A 82 -6.54 2.86 -10.09
C SER A 82 -5.22 3.01 -10.86
N TYR A 83 -5.25 2.71 -12.17
CA TYR A 83 -4.11 2.86 -13.08
C TYR A 83 -3.84 4.32 -13.50
N LYS A 84 -4.66 5.28 -13.06
CA LYS A 84 -4.33 6.72 -13.12
C LYS A 84 -3.61 7.21 -11.86
N ARG A 85 -3.53 6.38 -10.81
CA ARG A 85 -2.76 6.64 -9.58
C ARG A 85 -1.38 5.98 -9.63
N ILE A 86 -1.33 4.70 -9.99
CA ILE A 86 -0.08 3.96 -10.20
C ILE A 86 0.56 4.45 -11.50
N ASN A 87 1.88 4.63 -11.51
CA ASN A 87 2.59 5.18 -12.67
C ASN A 87 2.09 6.56 -13.12
N ALA A 88 1.56 7.36 -12.19
CA ALA A 88 1.09 8.70 -12.48
C ALA A 88 2.25 9.68 -12.73
N PRO A 89 2.03 10.77 -13.49
CA PRO A 89 2.98 11.88 -13.54
C PRO A 89 3.12 12.55 -12.16
N ARG A 90 4.21 13.29 -11.95
CA ARG A 90 4.40 14.11 -10.75
C ARG A 90 3.17 15.01 -10.51
N THR A 91 2.84 15.15 -9.24
CA THR A 91 1.73 15.95 -8.73
C THR A 91 2.22 17.35 -8.37
N THR A 92 1.30 18.25 -8.06
CA THR A 92 1.62 19.60 -7.57
C THR A 92 2.38 19.60 -6.24
N SER A 93 2.31 18.53 -5.46
CA SER A 93 3.10 18.35 -4.23
C SER A 93 4.51 17.80 -4.48
N GLY A 94 4.88 17.53 -5.74
CA GLY A 94 6.20 17.06 -6.15
C GLY A 94 6.35 15.54 -6.25
N ALA A 95 5.42 14.75 -5.70
CA ALA A 95 5.51 13.28 -5.70
C ALA A 95 4.13 12.58 -5.73
N THR A 96 4.08 11.41 -6.36
CA THR A 96 2.86 10.58 -6.44
C THR A 96 2.59 9.82 -5.15
N TRP A 97 3.64 9.45 -4.40
CA TRP A 97 3.60 8.56 -3.24
C TRP A 97 2.88 7.23 -3.53
N ALA A 98 2.90 6.81 -4.79
CA ALA A 98 2.31 5.57 -5.29
C ALA A 98 3.40 4.82 -6.09
N PRO A 99 3.46 3.49 -5.99
CA PRO A 99 4.52 2.71 -6.63
C PRO A 99 4.40 2.80 -8.15
N ASN A 100 5.56 2.74 -8.82
CA ASN A 100 5.66 2.63 -10.28
C ASN A 100 6.28 1.30 -10.74
N THR A 101 7.03 0.65 -9.84
CA THR A 101 7.84 -0.53 -10.14
C THR A 101 7.62 -1.64 -9.12
N VAL A 102 7.84 -2.88 -9.52
CA VAL A 102 7.91 -4.03 -8.62
C VAL A 102 9.29 -4.02 -7.96
N THR A 103 9.41 -3.27 -6.87
CA THR A 103 10.65 -3.06 -6.11
C THR A 103 10.35 -3.00 -4.61
N TRP A 104 11.33 -3.34 -3.79
CA TRP A 104 11.27 -3.20 -2.34
C TRP A 104 12.57 -2.60 -1.82
N THR A 105 12.47 -1.91 -0.69
CA THR A 105 13.59 -1.28 0.03
C THR A 105 13.18 -1.05 1.50
N GLY A 106 14.04 -0.42 2.29
CA GLY A 106 13.82 -0.12 3.70
C GLY A 106 12.78 0.99 3.93
N ASN A 107 13.08 1.91 4.85
CA ASN A 107 12.18 3.03 5.15
C ASN A 107 12.20 4.09 4.04
N ASN A 108 11.51 3.77 2.93
CA ASN A 108 11.41 4.60 1.74
C ASN A 108 10.02 4.42 1.11
N ARG A 109 9.46 5.51 0.56
CA ARG A 109 8.05 5.63 0.13
C ARG A 109 7.90 5.97 -1.36
N THR A 110 8.95 5.74 -2.16
CA THR A 110 8.94 5.98 -3.62
C THR A 110 8.31 4.85 -4.39
#